data_AF-T0YDI1-F1
#
_entry.id   AF-T0YDI1-F1
#
_cell.length_a   1.000
_cell.length_b   1.000
_cell.length_c   1.000
_cell.angle_alpha   90.00
_cell.angle_beta   90.00
_cell.angle_gamma   90.00
#
_symmetry.space_group_name_H-M   'P 1'
#
loop_
_entity.id
_entity.type
_entity.pdbx_description
1 polymer ?
#
loop_
_entity_poly.entity_id
_entity_poly.type
_entity_poly.pdbx_seq_one_letter_code
_entity_poly.pdbx_strand_id
1 'polypeptide(L)'
;MALGLEPEQSGLAMGIEYARREAGRKTPVIVERSEAPVCQIVKVGDEADLREFPIVKHHYMDGGPYIDMTPVMKDPDSGAYNIAFLRTMYKGPRKLGFHMSPRHNWQIVRKNEEAGRATPVV
;
A
#
# COMPACT_ATOMS: atom_id res chain seq x y z
N MET A 1 9.76 20.59 1.54
CA MET A 1 8.79 19.51 1.89
C MET A 1 8.87 18.34 0.90
N ALA A 2 8.54 17.11 1.34
CA ALA A 2 8.51 15.78 0.64
C ALA A 2 9.52 15.52 -0.50
N LEU A 3 9.52 16.33 -1.55
CA LEU A 3 10.51 16.36 -2.62
C LEU A 3 11.70 17.28 -2.34
N GLY A 4 11.80 17.91 -1.16
CA GLY A 4 12.87 18.85 -0.83
C GLY A 4 12.73 20.23 -1.50
N LEU A 5 11.52 20.56 -1.99
CA LEU A 5 11.19 21.86 -2.58
C LEU A 5 10.53 22.78 -1.55
N GLU A 6 10.66 24.09 -1.76
CA GLU A 6 9.96 25.10 -0.98
C GLU A 6 8.47 25.18 -1.39
N PRO A 7 7.57 25.61 -0.48
CA PRO A 7 6.12 25.67 -0.76
C PRO A 7 5.75 26.47 -2.02
N GLU A 8 6.48 27.55 -2.30
CA GLU A 8 6.29 28.43 -3.46
C GLU A 8 6.57 27.72 -4.79
N GLN A 9 7.27 26.56 -4.75
CA GLN A 9 7.64 25.77 -5.92
C GLN A 9 6.60 24.67 -6.26
N SER A 10 5.43 24.66 -5.61
CA SER A 10 4.37 23.65 -5.79
C SER A 10 3.72 23.62 -7.18
N GLY A 11 4.00 24.59 -8.05
CA GLY A 11 3.52 24.63 -9.43
C GLY A 11 4.37 23.81 -10.41
N LEU A 12 4.72 24.43 -11.55
CA LEU A 12 5.49 23.78 -12.62
C LEU A 12 6.83 23.18 -12.15
N ALA A 13 7.51 23.85 -11.23
CA ALA A 13 8.79 23.39 -10.69
C ALA A 13 8.67 21.99 -10.04
N MET A 14 7.60 21.74 -9.27
CA MET A 14 7.31 20.42 -8.72
C MET A 14 7.09 19.37 -9.83
N GLY A 15 6.35 19.71 -10.88
CA GLY A 15 6.11 18.81 -12.01
C GLY A 15 7.40 18.42 -12.75
N ILE A 16 8.28 19.39 -12.97
CA ILE A 16 9.60 19.16 -13.59
C ILE A 16 10.46 18.26 -12.70
N GLU A 17 10.51 18.53 -11.40
CA GLU A 17 11.30 17.72 -10.47
C GLU A 17 10.77 16.29 -10.35
N TYR A 18 9.45 16.11 -10.36
CA TYR A 18 8.82 14.79 -10.41
C TYR A 18 9.24 14.02 -11.67
N ALA A 19 9.12 14.63 -12.86
CA ALA A 19 9.50 13.99 -14.12
C ALA A 19 10.99 13.62 -14.16
N ARG A 20 11.86 14.49 -13.63
CA ARG A 20 13.30 14.21 -13.53
C ARG A 20 13.59 12.98 -12.66
N ARG A 21 12.89 12.83 -11.52
CA ARG A 21 13.05 11.66 -10.63
C ARG A 21 12.47 10.38 -11.23
N GLU A 22 11.34 10.50 -11.93
CA GLU A 22 10.73 9.38 -12.64
C GLU A 22 11.65 8.86 -13.75
N ALA A 23 12.35 9.74 -14.49
CA ALA A 23 13.36 9.32 -15.46
C ALA A 23 14.57 8.63 -14.81
N GLY A 24 14.95 9.06 -13.61
CA GLY A 24 16.08 8.56 -12.83
C GLY A 24 15.72 7.47 -11.80
N ARG A 25 14.92 6.46 -12.18
CA ARG A 25 14.50 5.38 -11.26
C ARG A 25 15.69 4.71 -10.57
N LYS A 26 15.57 4.49 -9.26
CA LYS A 26 16.52 3.74 -8.45
C LYS A 26 15.91 2.41 -8.03
N THR A 27 16.71 1.35 -8.08
CA THR A 27 16.30 0.03 -7.58
C THR A 27 16.31 0.05 -6.04
N PRO A 28 15.31 -0.55 -5.37
CA PRO A 28 15.36 -0.76 -3.93
C PRO A 28 16.56 -1.60 -3.52
N VAL A 29 17.07 -1.37 -2.32
CA VAL A 29 18.13 -2.18 -1.70
C VAL A 29 17.50 -3.07 -0.64
N ILE A 30 17.92 -4.33 -0.60
CA ILE A 30 17.54 -5.27 0.46
C ILE A 30 18.45 -4.99 1.65
N VAL A 31 17.85 -4.79 2.82
CA VAL A 31 18.56 -4.57 4.09
C VAL A 31 18.33 -5.74 5.03
N GLU A 32 19.24 -5.94 5.98
CA GLU A 32 19.07 -6.99 6.99
C GLU A 32 17.89 -6.67 7.89
N ARG A 33 17.24 -7.72 8.42
CA ARG A 33 16.06 -7.54 9.29
C ARG A 33 16.39 -6.73 10.54
N SER A 34 17.60 -6.86 11.07
CA SER A 34 18.10 -6.08 12.21
C SER A 34 18.18 -4.59 11.92
N GLU A 35 18.26 -4.19 10.64
CA GLU A 35 18.33 -2.80 10.19
C GLU A 35 16.94 -2.23 9.84
N ALA A 36 15.87 -3.03 9.92
CA ALA A 36 14.52 -2.64 9.54
C ALA A 36 13.64 -2.35 10.78
N PRO A 37 13.43 -1.08 11.17
CA PRO A 37 12.67 -0.74 12.38
C PRO A 37 11.22 -1.25 12.36
N VAL A 38 10.62 -1.36 11.17
CA VAL A 38 9.27 -1.90 10.98
C VAL A 38 9.13 -3.35 11.45
N CYS A 39 10.25 -4.08 11.56
CA CYS A 39 10.28 -5.48 11.98
C CYS A 39 10.51 -5.70 13.48
N GLN A 40 10.54 -4.64 14.30
CA GLN A 40 10.77 -4.73 15.76
C GLN A 40 9.66 -5.47 16.51
N ILE A 41 8.40 -5.34 16.06
CA ILE A 41 7.25 -6.05 16.62
C ILE A 41 6.55 -6.77 15.48
N VAL A 42 6.43 -8.10 15.58
CA VAL A 42 5.77 -8.92 14.57
C VAL A 42 4.71 -9.79 15.22
N LYS A 43 3.46 -9.59 14.82
CA LYS A 43 2.29 -10.37 15.25
C LYS A 43 1.74 -11.12 14.05
N VAL A 44 1.54 -12.43 14.19
CA VAL A 44 1.08 -13.32 13.11
C VAL A 44 -0.01 -14.25 13.63
N GLY A 45 -0.84 -14.76 12.71
CA GLY A 45 -1.93 -15.66 13.07
C GLY A 45 -2.89 -15.00 14.07
N ASP A 46 -3.18 -15.68 15.19
CA ASP A 46 -4.12 -15.19 16.20
C ASP A 46 -3.61 -14.01 17.03
N GLU A 47 -2.29 -13.75 17.02
CA GLU A 47 -1.72 -12.55 17.65
C GLU A 47 -2.02 -11.29 16.82
N ALA A 48 -2.34 -11.42 15.54
CA ALA A 48 -2.71 -10.28 14.72
C ALA A 48 -4.14 -9.81 15.07
N ASP A 49 -4.25 -8.58 15.55
CA ASP A 49 -5.53 -7.97 15.90
C ASP A 49 -5.58 -6.47 15.53
N LEU A 50 -6.38 -6.16 14.51
CA LEU A 50 -6.61 -4.81 14.03
C LEU A 50 -7.28 -3.90 15.08
N ARG A 51 -7.93 -4.46 16.11
CA ARG A 51 -8.57 -3.69 17.18
C ARG A 51 -7.57 -2.99 18.10
N GLU A 52 -6.29 -3.36 18.03
CA GLU A 52 -5.23 -2.69 18.78
C GLU A 52 -4.94 -1.28 18.26
N PHE A 53 -5.30 -1.00 17.00
CA PHE A 53 -5.06 0.29 16.38
C PHE A 53 -6.30 1.19 16.48
N PRO A 54 -6.11 2.52 16.61
CA PRO A 54 -7.20 3.48 16.60
C PRO A 54 -7.70 3.72 15.16
N ILE A 55 -8.38 2.74 14.57
CA ILE A 55 -8.89 2.84 13.20
C ILE A 55 -10.08 3.82 13.15
N VAL A 56 -9.94 4.86 12.33
CA VAL A 56 -10.90 5.96 12.28
C VAL A 56 -12.07 5.65 11.35
N LYS A 57 -13.28 6.01 11.79
CA LYS A 57 -14.43 6.21 10.92
C LYS A 57 -14.48 7.69 10.54
N HIS A 58 -14.25 8.01 9.27
CA HIS A 58 -13.99 9.38 8.82
C HIS A 58 -15.29 10.19 8.73
N HIS A 59 -16.38 9.57 8.28
CA HIS A 59 -17.67 10.24 8.11
C HIS A 59 -18.79 9.48 8.82
N TYR A 60 -19.82 10.22 9.23
CA TYR A 60 -21.01 9.65 9.88
C TYR A 60 -21.66 8.50 9.07
N MET A 61 -21.74 8.66 7.75
CA MET A 61 -22.36 7.70 6.84
C MET A 61 -21.43 6.59 6.34
N ASP A 62 -20.16 6.54 6.76
CA ASP A 62 -19.28 5.44 6.39
C ASP A 62 -19.81 4.11 6.96
N GLY A 63 -19.79 3.06 6.15
CA GLY A 63 -20.24 1.72 6.56
C GLY A 63 -19.42 1.11 7.70
N GLY A 64 -18.28 1.70 8.05
CA GLY A 64 -17.41 1.30 9.15
C GLY A 64 -16.08 2.05 9.13
N PRO A 65 -15.15 1.72 10.05
CA PRO A 65 -13.81 2.29 10.07
C PRO A 65 -12.99 1.89 8.83
N TYR A 66 -12.07 2.75 8.40
CA TYR A 66 -11.19 2.53 7.26
C TYR A 66 -9.72 2.67 7.63
N ILE A 67 -8.90 1.78 7.09
CA ILE A 67 -7.45 1.90 7.07
C ILE A 67 -7.03 2.17 5.63
N ASP A 68 -6.50 3.36 5.37
CA ASP A 68 -6.04 3.74 4.04
C ASP A 68 -4.55 3.45 3.95
N MET A 69 -4.23 2.24 3.47
CA MET A 69 -2.85 1.73 3.38
C MET A 69 -2.41 1.60 1.93
N THR A 70 -1.11 1.41 1.75
CA THR A 70 -0.48 1.12 0.46
C THR A 70 -0.18 -0.37 0.31
N PRO A 71 -1.12 -1.22 -0.12
CA PRO A 71 -0.84 -2.62 -0.40
C PRO A 71 0.25 -2.75 -1.48
N VAL A 72 1.27 -3.55 -1.17
CA VAL A 72 2.28 -3.94 -2.14
C VAL A 72 1.92 -5.32 -2.68
N MET A 73 1.75 -5.43 -3.99
CA MET A 73 1.42 -6.70 -4.66
C MET A 73 2.42 -6.97 -5.77
N LYS A 74 2.88 -8.22 -5.87
CA LYS A 74 3.74 -8.67 -6.97
C LYS A 74 2.87 -9.23 -8.08
N ASP A 75 3.00 -8.69 -9.29
CA ASP A 75 2.39 -9.25 -10.46
C ASP A 75 3.00 -10.63 -10.75
N PRO A 76 2.17 -11.68 -10.86
CA PRO A 76 2.68 -13.05 -10.93
C PRO A 76 3.33 -13.41 -12.27
N ASP A 77 3.07 -12.64 -13.33
CA ASP A 77 3.58 -12.95 -14.67
C ASP A 77 4.87 -12.18 -14.95
N SER A 78 4.86 -10.88 -14.64
CA SER A 78 6.01 -9.98 -14.90
C SER A 78 7.00 -9.92 -13.73
N GLY A 79 6.57 -10.31 -12.52
CA GLY A 79 7.34 -10.14 -11.30
C GLY A 79 7.46 -8.70 -10.81
N ALA A 80 6.81 -7.73 -11.46
CA ALA A 80 6.81 -6.33 -11.06
C ALA A 80 6.03 -6.12 -9.76
N TYR A 81 6.52 -5.25 -8.88
CA TYR A 81 5.77 -4.81 -7.71
C TYR A 81 4.92 -3.59 -8.06
N ASN A 82 3.67 -3.58 -7.60
CA ASN A 82 2.79 -2.43 -7.66
C ASN A 82 2.39 -1.99 -6.25
N ILE A 83 2.40 -0.68 -6.03
CA ILE A 83 2.00 -0.02 -4.78
C ILE A 83 0.97 1.04 -5.15
N ALA A 84 -0.14 1.10 -4.43
CA ALA A 84 -1.17 2.11 -4.62
C ALA A 84 -1.86 2.44 -3.29
N PHE A 85 -2.40 3.64 -3.14
CA PHE A 85 -3.29 3.94 -2.02
C PHE A 85 -4.65 3.32 -2.29
N LEU A 86 -5.06 2.37 -1.45
CA LEU A 86 -6.34 1.70 -1.54
C LEU A 86 -7.05 1.77 -0.20
N ARG A 87 -8.29 2.24 -0.21
CA ARG A 87 -9.14 2.22 0.99
C ARG A 87 -9.45 0.78 1.39
N THR A 88 -9.26 0.47 2.67
CA THR A 88 -9.61 -0.85 3.21
C THR A 88 -10.57 -0.69 4.37
N MET A 89 -11.75 -1.31 4.23
CA MET A 89 -12.78 -1.24 5.27
C MET A 89 -12.51 -2.30 6.32
N TYR A 90 -12.54 -1.94 7.60
CA TYR A 90 -12.50 -2.89 8.70
C TYR A 90 -13.68 -3.88 8.63
N LYS A 91 -13.40 -5.19 8.64
CA LYS A 91 -14.39 -6.27 8.60
C LYS A 91 -14.22 -7.30 9.74
N GLY A 92 -13.29 -7.06 10.65
CA GLY A 92 -13.03 -7.91 11.81
C GLY A 92 -11.54 -7.90 12.21
N PRO A 93 -11.18 -8.52 13.34
CA PRO A 93 -9.83 -8.48 13.91
C PRO A 93 -8.68 -8.82 12.94
N ARG A 94 -8.95 -9.70 11.95
CA ARG A 94 -7.98 -10.14 10.93
C ARG A 94 -8.54 -10.05 9.51
N LYS A 95 -9.49 -9.14 9.27
CA LYS A 95 -10.18 -9.05 7.97
C LYS A 95 -10.40 -7.61 7.56
N LEU A 96 -9.95 -7.31 6.35
CA LEU A 96 -10.18 -6.05 5.65
C LEU A 96 -10.95 -6.31 4.36
N GLY A 97 -11.82 -5.39 3.99
CA GLY A 97 -12.49 -5.36 2.70
C GLY A 97 -11.79 -4.39 1.75
N PHE A 98 -11.40 -4.86 0.58
CA PHE A 98 -10.75 -4.04 -0.44
C PHE A 98 -11.77 -3.59 -1.49
N HIS A 99 -11.69 -2.31 -1.87
CA HIS A 99 -12.27 -1.83 -3.12
C HIS A 99 -11.13 -1.47 -4.07
N MET A 100 -11.12 -2.09 -5.26
CA MET A 100 -10.12 -1.84 -6.29
C MET A 100 -10.80 -1.45 -7.59
N SER A 101 -10.53 -0.25 -8.07
CA SER A 101 -10.82 0.13 -9.45
C SER A 101 -9.98 -0.72 -10.43
N PRO A 102 -10.41 -0.92 -11.69
CA PRO A 102 -9.72 -1.76 -12.68
C PRO A 102 -8.40 -1.11 -13.13
N ARG A 103 -7.39 -1.22 -12.27
CA ARG A 103 -5.99 -0.76 -12.41
C ARG A 103 -5.06 -1.93 -12.02
N HIS A 104 -3.77 -1.66 -11.82
CA HIS A 104 -2.77 -2.72 -11.61
C HIS A 104 -3.06 -3.67 -10.45
N ASN A 105 -3.37 -3.19 -9.22
CA ASN A 105 -3.71 -4.10 -8.11
C ASN A 105 -4.91 -5.01 -8.45
N TRP A 106 -5.96 -4.46 -9.10
CA TRP A 106 -7.10 -5.26 -9.53
C TRP A 106 -6.71 -6.31 -10.56
N GLN A 107 -5.90 -5.96 -11.56
CA GLN A 107 -5.40 -6.89 -12.57
C GLN A 107 -4.56 -8.01 -11.94
N ILE A 108 -3.67 -7.67 -11.01
CA ILE A 108 -2.87 -8.65 -10.26
C ILE A 108 -3.78 -9.62 -9.50
N VAL A 109 -4.81 -9.11 -8.84
CA VAL A 109 -5.78 -9.95 -8.12
C VAL A 109 -6.54 -10.87 -9.08
N ARG A 110 -6.99 -10.37 -10.23
CA ARG A 110 -7.69 -11.18 -11.24
C ARG A 110 -6.84 -12.34 -11.77
N LYS A 111 -5.57 -12.07 -12.10
CA LYS A 111 -4.63 -13.11 -12.55
C LYS A 111 -4.44 -14.23 -11.53
N ASN A 112 -4.35 -13.88 -10.25
CA ASN A 112 -4.26 -14.87 -9.17
C ASN A 112 -5.58 -15.63 -8.99
N GLU A 113 -6.73 -14.94 -9.02
CA GLU A 113 -8.05 -15.57 -8.94
C GLU A 113 -8.30 -16.55 -10.10
N GLU A 114 -7.97 -16.18 -11.34
CA GLU A 114 -8.07 -17.04 -12.53
C GLU A 114 -7.21 -18.31 -12.41
N ALA A 115 -6.08 -18.21 -11.71
CA ALA A 115 -5.21 -19.35 -11.40
C ALA A 115 -5.60 -20.09 -10.10
N GLY A 116 -6.74 -19.76 -9.48
CA GLY A 116 -7.24 -20.44 -8.28
C GLY A 116 -6.40 -20.23 -7.03
N ARG A 117 -5.64 -19.13 -6.94
CA ARG A 117 -4.74 -18.84 -5.81
C ARG A 117 -5.03 -17.48 -5.17
N ALA A 118 -4.74 -17.37 -3.88
CA ALA A 118 -4.82 -16.10 -3.18
C ALA A 118 -3.75 -15.12 -3.69
N THR A 119 -4.01 -13.83 -3.61
CA THR A 119 -3.03 -12.79 -3.91
C THR A 119 -2.27 -12.42 -2.64
N PRO A 120 -0.95 -12.64 -2.56
CA PRO A 120 -0.15 -12.14 -1.45
C PRO A 120 -0.10 -10.60 -1.47
N VAL A 121 -0.32 -10.00 -0.31
CA VAL A 121 -0.05 -8.58 -0.06
C VAL A 121 1.11 -8.50 0.92
N VAL A 122 2.10 -7.69 0.59
CA VAL A 122 3.33 -7.49 1.36
C VAL A 122 3.30 -6.12 2.03
#